data_AF-A0A1V5J700-F1
#
_entry.id   AF-A0A1V5J700-F1
#
_cell.length_a   1.000
_cell.length_b   1.000
_cell.length_c   1.000
_cell.angle_alpha   90.00
_cell.angle_beta   90.00
_cell.angle_gamma   90.00
#
_symmetry.space_group_name_H-M   'P 1'
#
loop_
_entity.id
_entity.type
_entity.pdbx_description
1 polymer ?
#
loop_
_entity_poly.entity_id
_entity_poly.type
_entity_poly.pdbx_seq_one_letter_code
_entity_poly.pdbx_strand_id
1 'polypeptide(L)'
;MTIRSDRTGFVSRSSDGLNFSPIQEWKFDDGTELGSYNTQQHWVTHSEGLFLVYTRRGANNDHIVRHRAPLFMGQVDPRRLCVIRKTEQILIPQRGATLGNFGVTDVSPDETWVTDAEIMLHKDVEKYGSDGSVFAARIHWNKPNRLFSY
;
A
#
# COMPACT_ATOMS: atom_id res chain seq x y z
N MET A 1 -3.83 10.47 8.34
CA MET A 1 -2.77 10.96 7.43
C MET A 1 -1.62 9.96 7.41
N THR A 2 -1.19 9.56 6.22
CA THR A 2 0.06 8.81 6.01
C THR A 2 1.20 9.80 5.76
N ILE A 3 2.40 9.46 6.21
CA ILE A 3 3.60 10.28 6.07
C ILE A 3 4.73 9.35 5.65
N ARG A 4 5.51 9.78 4.66
CA ARG A 4 6.69 9.05 4.19
C ARG A 4 7.95 9.78 4.63
N SER A 5 8.98 9.02 5.01
CA SER A 5 10.33 9.52 5.28
C SER A 5 11.37 8.56 4.68
N ASP A 6 12.64 8.95 4.70
CA ASP A 6 13.72 8.11 4.16
C ASP A 6 13.97 6.82 4.94
N ARG A 7 13.57 6.76 6.22
CA ARG A 7 13.86 5.62 7.11
C ARG A 7 12.67 4.73 7.37
N THR A 8 11.49 5.33 7.51
CA THR A 8 10.24 4.63 7.86
C THR A 8 9.01 5.40 7.39
N GLY A 9 7.85 4.75 7.47
CA GLY A 9 6.55 5.37 7.28
C GLY A 9 5.95 5.76 8.63
N PHE A 10 5.22 6.87 8.66
CA PHE A 10 4.48 7.30 9.84
C PHE A 10 2.99 7.48 9.55
N VAL A 11 2.21 7.45 10.61
CA VAL A 11 0.78 7.72 10.64
C VAL A 11 0.46 8.74 11.72
N SER A 12 -0.50 9.62 11.42
CA SER A 12 -1.13 10.46 12.42
C SER A 12 -2.63 10.55 12.16
N ARG A 13 -3.40 10.76 13.24
CA ARG A 13 -4.85 10.93 13.18
C ARG A 13 -5.25 12.34 13.57
N SER A 14 -6.39 12.78 13.05
CA SER A 14 -7.01 14.05 13.35
C SER A 14 -8.52 13.86 13.33
N SER A 15 -9.23 14.61 14.16
CA SER A 15 -10.70 14.67 14.17
C SER A 15 -11.26 15.77 13.27
N ASP A 16 -10.43 16.74 12.87
CA ASP A 16 -10.85 17.94 12.12
C ASP A 16 -10.06 18.16 10.81
N GLY A 17 -9.03 17.35 10.56
CA GLY A 17 -8.16 17.48 9.40
C GLY A 17 -7.14 18.62 9.49
N LEU A 18 -7.11 19.37 10.60
CA LEU A 18 -6.22 20.51 10.82
C LEU A 18 -5.23 20.25 11.96
N ASN A 19 -5.72 19.70 13.06
CA ASN A 19 -4.95 19.40 14.25
C ASN A 19 -4.66 17.91 14.31
N PHE A 20 -3.38 17.55 14.14
CA PHE A 20 -2.93 16.17 14.12
C PHE A 20 -2.30 15.75 15.44
N SER A 21 -2.54 14.51 15.84
CA SER A 21 -1.80 13.90 16.95
C SER A 21 -0.30 13.82 16.63
N PRO A 22 0.57 13.62 17.63
CA PRO A 22 1.96 13.26 17.38
C PRO A 22 2.06 12.09 16.39
N ILE A 23 3.03 12.17 15.48
CA ILE A 23 3.26 11.12 14.48
C ILE A 23 3.68 9.83 15.16
N GLN A 24 3.22 8.70 14.62
CA GLN A 24 3.55 7.36 15.09
C GLN A 24 4.16 6.58 13.95
N GLU A 25 5.22 5.81 14.23
CA GLU A 25 5.79 4.92 13.23
C GLU A 25 4.80 3.82 12.86
N TRP A 26 4.73 3.48 11.58
CA TRP A 26 3.90 2.37 11.13
C TRP A 26 4.41 1.04 11.66
N LYS A 27 3.49 0.30 12.28
CA LYS A 27 3.74 -1.03 12.82
C LYS A 27 2.66 -2.00 12.40
N PHE A 28 2.99 -3.27 12.47
CA PHE A 28 2.00 -4.33 12.55
C PHE A 28 1.36 -4.39 13.95
N ASP A 29 0.25 -5.11 14.05
CA ASP A 29 -0.51 -5.33 15.28
C ASP A 29 0.23 -6.17 16.35
N ASP A 30 1.31 -6.85 15.96
CA ASP A 30 2.29 -7.50 16.84
C ASP A 30 3.38 -6.53 17.36
N GLY A 31 3.35 -5.27 16.93
CA GLY A 31 4.29 -4.23 17.34
C GLY A 31 5.59 -4.19 16.54
N THR A 32 5.79 -5.10 15.58
CA THR A 32 6.94 -5.07 14.67
C THR A 32 6.79 -3.95 13.64
N GLU A 33 7.91 -3.45 13.12
CA GLU A 33 7.92 -2.39 12.11
C GLU A 33 7.26 -2.86 10.81
N LEU A 34 6.49 -1.97 10.16
CA LEU A 34 5.88 -2.26 8.87
C LEU A 34 6.94 -2.44 7.76
N GLY A 35 8.05 -1.70 7.86
CA GLY A 35 9.16 -1.75 6.90
C GLY A 35 8.93 -0.96 5.61
N SER A 36 7.88 -0.15 5.56
CA SER A 36 7.64 0.83 4.48
C SER A 36 8.47 2.09 4.69
N TYR A 37 9.09 2.63 3.63
CA TYR A 37 9.94 3.82 3.70
C TYR A 37 10.12 4.42 2.30
N ASN A 38 10.28 5.75 2.20
CA ASN A 38 10.62 6.47 0.96
C ASN A 38 9.70 6.17 -0.27
N THR A 39 8.49 5.68 -0.02
CA THR A 39 7.51 5.29 -1.05
C THR A 39 6.13 5.89 -0.75
N GLN A 40 5.28 5.92 -1.77
CA GLN A 40 3.88 6.31 -1.59
C GLN A 40 3.14 5.23 -0.78
N GLN A 41 2.13 5.69 -0.05
CA GLN A 41 1.16 4.85 0.64
C GLN A 41 -0.21 5.47 0.36
N HIS A 42 -1.18 4.64 -0.01
CA HIS A 42 -2.53 5.12 -0.29
C HIS A 42 -3.54 4.40 0.58
N TRP A 43 -4.63 5.11 0.90
CA TRP A 43 -5.76 4.52 1.57
C TRP A 43 -6.67 3.85 0.56
N VAL A 44 -7.19 2.68 0.94
CA VAL A 44 -8.40 2.10 0.36
C VAL A 44 -9.46 2.16 1.46
N THR A 45 -10.51 2.93 1.23
CA THR A 45 -11.58 3.18 2.22
C THR A 45 -12.82 2.40 1.86
N HIS A 46 -13.26 1.52 2.78
CA HIS A 46 -14.49 0.76 2.63
C HIS A 46 -15.41 0.99 3.83
N SER A 47 -16.72 0.92 3.62
CA SER A 47 -17.71 1.04 4.70
C SER A 47 -17.60 -0.01 5.82
N GLU A 48 -16.81 -1.06 5.60
CA GLU A 48 -16.52 -2.11 6.60
C GLU A 48 -15.06 -2.12 7.08
N GLY A 49 -14.21 -1.21 6.60
CA GLY A 49 -12.82 -1.20 7.00
C GLY A 49 -11.96 -0.13 6.32
N LEU A 50 -10.84 0.18 6.97
CA LEU A 50 -9.78 1.02 6.43
C LEU A 50 -8.60 0.13 6.06
N PHE A 51 -8.04 0.32 4.88
CA PHE A 51 -6.92 -0.47 4.39
C PHE A 51 -5.80 0.44 3.89
N LEU A 52 -4.56 0.01 4.11
CA LEU A 52 -3.37 0.68 3.63
C LEU A 52 -2.79 -0.12 2.47
N VAL A 53 -2.52 0.55 1.36
CA VAL A 53 -1.76 0.01 0.23
C VAL A 53 -0.35 0.60 0.26
N TYR A 54 0.66 -0.27 0.29
CA TYR A 54 2.05 0.13 0.56
C TYR A 54 3.06 -0.89 0.01
N THR A 55 4.32 -0.48 0.01
CA THR A 55 5.48 -1.34 -0.25
C THR A 55 6.31 -1.46 1.03
N ARG A 56 6.98 -2.59 1.25
CA ARG A 56 7.86 -2.80 2.41
C ARG A 56 9.04 -3.72 2.09
N ARG A 57 10.09 -3.61 2.90
CA ARG A 57 11.20 -4.58 2.94
C ARG A 57 10.77 -5.92 3.53
N GLY A 58 11.66 -6.92 3.44
CA GLY A 58 11.43 -8.25 4.03
C GLY A 58 10.43 -9.09 3.24
N ALA A 59 10.41 -8.94 1.91
CA ALA A 59 9.58 -9.70 1.00
C ALA A 59 10.40 -10.31 -0.15
N ASN A 60 11.66 -10.66 0.13
CA ASN A 60 12.63 -11.16 -0.85
C ASN A 60 12.83 -10.20 -2.05
N ASN A 61 12.92 -8.89 -1.74
CA ASN A 61 12.87 -7.81 -2.71
C ASN A 61 14.05 -6.83 -2.58
N ASP A 62 15.14 -7.25 -1.94
CA ASP A 62 16.33 -6.40 -1.70
C ASP A 62 17.05 -5.98 -3.00
N HIS A 63 16.82 -6.72 -4.09
CA HIS A 63 17.30 -6.37 -5.43
C HIS A 63 16.50 -5.24 -6.10
N ILE A 64 15.35 -4.86 -5.52
CA ILE A 64 14.45 -3.82 -6.03
C ILE A 64 14.74 -2.52 -5.29
N VAL A 65 15.02 -1.46 -6.04
CA VAL A 65 15.34 -0.16 -5.44
C VAL A 65 14.22 0.32 -4.53
N ARG A 66 14.59 0.62 -3.27
CA ARG A 66 13.69 1.05 -2.19
C ARG A 66 12.57 0.04 -1.88
N HIS A 67 12.74 -1.24 -2.22
CA HIS A 67 11.74 -2.29 -2.01
C HIS A 67 10.36 -1.93 -2.60
N ARG A 68 10.34 -1.21 -3.73
CA ARG A 68 9.12 -0.68 -4.36
C ARG A 68 8.22 -1.72 -5.02
N ALA A 69 8.51 -3.01 -4.88
CA ALA A 69 7.62 -4.10 -5.22
C ALA A 69 7.88 -5.25 -4.24
N PRO A 70 6.90 -6.10 -3.92
CA PRO A 70 5.53 -6.07 -4.44
C PRO A 70 4.69 -4.96 -3.79
N LEU A 71 3.53 -4.67 -4.36
CA LEU A 71 2.53 -3.80 -3.76
C LEU A 71 1.63 -4.62 -2.84
N PHE A 72 1.62 -4.27 -1.56
CA PHE A 72 0.82 -4.92 -0.52
C PHE A 72 -0.43 -4.12 -0.20
N MET A 73 -1.43 -4.81 0.36
CA MET A 73 -2.58 -4.22 1.03
C MET A 73 -2.81 -4.93 2.35
N GLY A 74 -3.06 -4.18 3.42
CA GLY A 74 -3.44 -4.71 4.73
C GLY A 74 -4.50 -3.86 5.40
N GLN A 75 -5.39 -4.48 6.17
CA GLN A 75 -6.39 -3.76 6.97
C GLN A 75 -5.70 -3.02 8.12
N VAL A 76 -6.18 -1.83 8.44
CA VAL A 76 -5.69 -0.98 9.52
C VAL A 76 -6.67 -1.02 10.69
N ASP A 77 -6.13 -1.14 11.91
CA ASP A 77 -6.87 -0.82 13.14
C ASP A 77 -6.79 0.70 13.38
N PRO A 78 -7.88 1.46 13.19
CA PRO A 78 -7.85 2.93 13.33
C PRO A 78 -7.75 3.40 14.79
N ARG A 79 -8.01 2.51 15.76
CA ARG A 79 -7.86 2.82 17.19
C ARG A 79 -6.41 2.70 17.63
N ARG A 80 -5.75 1.62 17.21
CA ARG A 80 -4.34 1.32 17.53
C ARG A 80 -3.34 1.93 16.55
N LEU A 81 -3.78 2.39 15.37
CA LEU A 81 -2.96 2.92 14.29
C LEU A 81 -1.86 1.95 13.83
N CYS A 82 -2.24 0.69 13.61
CA CYS A 82 -1.35 -0.36 13.10
C CYS A 82 -2.02 -1.16 11.98
N VAL A 83 -1.21 -1.82 11.14
CA VAL A 83 -1.67 -2.76 10.13
C VAL A 83 -1.91 -4.13 10.78
N ILE A 84 -3.03 -4.76 10.51
CA ILE A 84 -3.37 -6.10 11.00
C ILE A 84 -2.62 -7.13 10.15
N ARG A 85 -1.56 -7.72 10.70
CA ARG A 85 -0.57 -8.48 9.91
C ARG A 85 -1.18 -9.64 9.14
N LYS A 86 -2.10 -10.38 9.75
CA LYS A 86 -2.77 -11.53 9.11
C LYS A 86 -3.63 -11.17 7.88
N THR A 87 -3.89 -9.87 7.66
CA THR A 87 -4.69 -9.38 6.52
C THR A 87 -3.84 -8.91 5.36
N GLU A 88 -2.52 -8.86 5.52
CA GLU A 88 -1.61 -8.42 4.47
C GLU A 88 -1.67 -9.38 3.27
N GLN A 89 -1.91 -8.84 2.09
CA GLN A 89 -1.92 -9.56 0.82
C GLN A 89 -1.14 -8.79 -0.24
N ILE A 90 -0.61 -9.50 -1.22
CA ILE A 90 0.02 -8.90 -2.41
C ILE A 90 -1.08 -8.53 -3.40
N LEU A 91 -1.17 -7.25 -3.77
CA LEU A 91 -2.04 -6.76 -4.85
C LEU A 91 -1.37 -6.86 -6.21
N ILE A 92 -0.11 -6.42 -6.30
CA ILE A 92 0.70 -6.48 -7.52
C ILE A 92 1.99 -7.21 -7.17
N PRO A 93 2.30 -8.36 -7.82
CA PRO A 93 3.50 -9.13 -7.52
C PRO A 93 4.75 -8.37 -7.93
N GLN A 94 5.88 -8.72 -7.32
CA GLN A 94 7.18 -8.29 -7.81
C GLN A 94 7.62 -9.23 -8.94
N ARG A 95 8.07 -8.65 -10.05
CA ARG A 95 8.67 -9.34 -11.21
C ARG A 95 10.10 -8.84 -11.46
N GLY A 96 10.76 -8.34 -10.41
CA GLY A 96 12.10 -7.72 -10.42
C GLY A 96 12.19 -6.24 -10.77
N ALA A 97 11.24 -5.69 -11.51
CA ALA A 97 11.17 -4.25 -11.74
C ALA A 97 10.63 -3.49 -10.51
N THR A 98 11.03 -2.22 -10.39
CA THR A 98 10.42 -1.28 -9.44
C THR A 98 9.03 -0.90 -9.94
N LEU A 99 8.03 -0.87 -9.06
CA LEU A 99 6.75 -0.24 -9.36
C LEU A 99 6.84 1.28 -9.14
N GLY A 100 6.07 2.02 -9.93
CA GLY A 100 6.12 3.47 -10.00
C GLY A 100 5.45 4.18 -8.83
N ASN A 101 4.53 5.07 -9.19
CA ASN A 101 3.61 5.71 -8.25
C ASN A 101 2.23 5.17 -8.62
N PHE A 102 1.54 4.60 -7.64
CA PHE A 102 0.26 3.95 -7.87
C PHE A 102 -0.91 4.87 -7.56
N GLY A 103 -2.05 4.56 -8.19
CA GLY A 103 -3.34 5.19 -7.91
C GLY A 103 -4.30 4.21 -7.25
N VAL A 104 -5.23 4.74 -6.46
CA VAL A 104 -6.38 4.01 -5.92
C VAL A 104 -7.64 4.72 -6.40
N THR A 105 -8.57 3.97 -6.99
CA THR A 105 -9.83 4.51 -7.51
C THR A 105 -10.97 3.59 -7.12
N ASP A 106 -11.98 4.11 -6.42
CA ASP A 106 -13.25 3.40 -6.27
C ASP A 106 -14.00 3.45 -7.61
N VAL A 107 -14.22 2.28 -8.22
CA VAL A 107 -14.83 2.16 -9.55
C VAL A 107 -16.33 1.93 -9.46
N SER A 108 -16.77 1.18 -8.45
CA SER A 108 -18.17 0.94 -8.13
C SER A 108 -18.33 0.63 -6.64
N PRO A 109 -19.56 0.51 -6.11
CA PRO A 109 -19.75 0.03 -4.75
C PRO A 109 -19.06 -1.32 -4.48
N ASP A 110 -18.99 -2.21 -5.47
CA ASP A 110 -18.45 -3.56 -5.29
C ASP A 110 -16.97 -3.68 -5.66
N GLU A 111 -16.33 -2.58 -6.09
CA GLU A 111 -15.01 -2.66 -6.71
C GLU A 111 -14.13 -1.42 -6.55
N THR A 112 -12.88 -1.64 -6.09
CA THR A 112 -11.81 -0.63 -6.03
C THR A 112 -10.62 -1.11 -6.86
N TRP A 113 -10.02 -0.22 -7.66
CA TRP A 113 -8.86 -0.53 -8.49
C TRP A 113 -7.60 0.11 -7.93
N VAL A 114 -6.50 -0.63 -8.00
CA VAL A 114 -5.15 -0.12 -7.74
C VAL A 114 -4.32 -0.28 -9.01
N THR A 115 -3.82 0.84 -9.54
CA THR A 115 -3.08 0.86 -10.80
C THR A 115 -1.62 1.26 -10.59
N ASP A 116 -0.70 0.57 -11.25
CA ASP A 116 0.72 0.90 -11.27
C ASP A 116 1.38 0.31 -12.53
N ALA A 117 2.63 0.65 -12.79
CA ALA A 117 3.41 0.10 -13.90
C ALA A 117 4.83 -0.25 -13.48
N GLU A 118 5.41 -1.24 -14.17
CA GLU A 118 6.82 -1.57 -14.04
C GLU A 118 7.69 -0.46 -14.62
N ILE A 119 8.64 0.04 -13.84
CA ILE A 119 9.69 0.95 -14.29
C ILE A 119 10.94 0.12 -14.58
N MET A 120 11.25 -0.01 -15.87
CA MET A 120 12.41 -0.74 -16.40
C MET A 120 13.71 0.08 -16.24
N LEU A 121 14.04 0.47 -15.00
CA LEU A 121 15.14 1.40 -14.69
C LEU A 121 16.52 0.70 -14.71
N HIS A 122 16.58 -0.56 -14.33
CA HIS A 122 17.84 -1.30 -14.14
C HIS A 122 18.02 -2.36 -15.22
N LYS A 123 19.28 -2.65 -15.56
CA LYS A 123 19.60 -3.75 -16.48
C LYS A 123 19.21 -5.09 -15.87
N ASP A 124 18.82 -6.01 -16.74
CA ASP A 124 18.51 -7.40 -16.42
C ASP A 124 17.35 -7.58 -15.43
N VAL A 125 16.46 -6.61 -15.28
CA VAL A 125 15.23 -6.79 -14.49
C VAL A 125 14.32 -7.84 -15.15
N GLU A 126 14.40 -7.99 -16.48
CA GLU A 126 13.61 -8.96 -17.26
C GLU A 126 13.89 -10.42 -16.84
N LYS A 127 15.06 -10.71 -16.27
CA LYS A 127 15.39 -12.07 -15.79
C LYS A 127 14.50 -12.54 -14.65
N TYR A 128 13.87 -11.61 -13.94
CA TYR A 128 12.88 -11.88 -12.89
C TYR A 128 11.44 -11.87 -13.42
N GLY A 129 11.27 -11.62 -14.72
CA GLY A 129 10.00 -11.71 -15.44
C GLY A 129 9.35 -10.37 -15.79
N SER A 130 9.90 -9.21 -15.42
CA SER A 130 9.34 -7.90 -15.80
C SER A 130 9.47 -7.63 -17.29
N ASP A 131 8.47 -6.99 -17.88
CA ASP A 131 8.38 -6.69 -19.31
C ASP A 131 7.83 -5.28 -19.60
N GLY A 132 7.73 -4.43 -18.57
CA GLY A 132 7.14 -3.10 -18.67
C GLY A 132 5.61 -3.13 -18.54
N SER A 133 5.06 -4.15 -17.88
CA SER A 133 3.62 -4.31 -17.69
C SER A 133 2.99 -3.14 -16.94
N VAL A 134 1.75 -2.83 -17.34
CA VAL A 134 0.83 -1.94 -16.61
C VAL A 134 -0.22 -2.81 -15.94
N PHE A 135 -0.42 -2.61 -14.64
CA PHE A 135 -1.33 -3.40 -13.83
C PHE A 135 -2.57 -2.59 -13.44
N ALA A 136 -3.71 -3.28 -13.44
CA ALA A 136 -4.92 -2.89 -12.73
C ALA A 136 -5.29 -4.03 -11.77
N ALA A 137 -4.86 -3.92 -10.51
CA ALA A 137 -5.25 -4.84 -9.46
C ALA A 137 -6.68 -4.51 -9.00
N ARG A 138 -7.59 -5.46 -9.19
CA ARG A 138 -9.02 -5.30 -8.94
C ARG A 138 -9.35 -5.90 -7.57
N ILE A 139 -9.82 -5.06 -6.65
CA ILE A 139 -10.31 -5.49 -5.34
C ILE A 139 -11.82 -5.66 -5.46
N HIS A 140 -12.27 -6.91 -5.37
CA HIS A 140 -13.69 -7.25 -5.35
C HIS A 140 -14.18 -7.33 -3.91
N TRP A 141 -15.19 -6.53 -3.57
CA TRP A 141 -15.76 -6.51 -2.23
C TRP A 141 -16.90 -7.52 -2.09
N ASN A 142 -16.90 -8.27 -0.99
CA ASN A 142 -17.99 -9.21 -0.70
C ASN A 142 -19.32 -8.50 -0.35
N LYS A 143 -19.25 -7.20 -0.03
CA LYS A 143 -20.39 -6.35 0.28
C LYS A 143 -20.15 -4.98 -0.34
N PRO A 144 -21.21 -4.29 -0.80
CA PRO A 144 -21.07 -2.96 -1.38
C PRO A 144 -20.48 -1.94 -0.40
N ASN A 145 -19.57 -1.12 -0.90
CA ASN A 145 -19.01 0.04 -0.23
C ASN A 145 -20.06 1.15 -0.10
N ARG A 146 -20.66 1.27 1.07
CA ARG A 146 -21.65 2.33 1.36
C ARG A 146 -21.06 3.75 1.43
N LEU A 147 -19.73 3.90 1.32
CA LEU A 147 -19.07 5.21 1.21
C LEU A 147 -18.99 5.70 -0.25
N PHE A 148 -19.29 4.84 -1.22
CA PHE A 148 -19.26 5.20 -2.63
C PHE A 148 -20.34 6.25 -2.94
N SER A 149 -19.93 7.37 -3.53
CA SER A 149 -20.81 8.43 -4.01
C SER A 149 -20.50 8.77 -5.46
N TYR A 150 -21.54 8.95 -6.27
CA TYR A 150 -21.45 9.35 -7.68
C TYR A 150 -21.11 10.82 -7.87
#